data_AF-A0A495TIB3-F1
#
_entry.id   AF-A0A495TIB3-F1
#
_cell.length_a   1.000
_cell.length_b   1.000
_cell.length_c   1.000
_cell.angle_alpha   90.00
_cell.angle_beta   90.00
_cell.angle_gamma   90.00
#
_symmetry.space_group_name_H-M   'P 1'
#
loop_
_entity.id
_entity.type
_entity.pdbx_description
1 polymer ?
#
loop_
_entity_poly.entity_id
_entity_poly.type
_entity_poly.pdbx_seq_one_letter_code
_entity_poly.pdbx_strand_id
1 'polypeptide(L)'
;MIELPGFAVLLARLLDHRGLAPADLARRAEAAEPEVAAVLAGAAPGPALLRRLAPALGLDAADLFEFAALPLPEDLAPAGGMATTSITGLVRLVLALPPASRAELRAGVAELPSARHRGRIEGLPAALPDRHTPGNLLMRMVANRNLGWNGAAKVVQLLTGRSRMATAYGRIASGEAELTPELVADLATVLALPAADLAAVLGLPLPAAAPAPGEAVTDAALLLRDLRRLGVEQLREAEDLARALPPA
;
A
#
# COMPACT_ATOMS: atom_id res chain seq x y z
N MET A 1 15.31 15.49 11.69
CA MET A 1 14.68 14.19 11.35
C MET A 1 13.24 14.27 11.84
N ILE A 2 12.25 14.04 10.99
CA ILE A 2 10.83 14.16 11.37
C ILE A 2 10.38 12.80 11.91
N GLU A 3 10.02 12.75 13.18
CA GLU A 3 9.38 11.59 13.79
C GLU A 3 7.93 11.52 13.32
N LEU A 4 7.46 10.30 13.04
CA LEU A 4 6.09 10.06 12.65
C LEU A 4 5.19 10.19 13.89
N PRO A 5 4.16 11.04 13.88
CA PRO A 5 3.27 11.16 15.03
C PRO A 5 2.38 9.92 15.17
N GLY A 6 1.74 9.79 16.34
CA GLY A 6 0.83 8.68 16.61
C GLY A 6 -0.42 8.67 15.72
N PHE A 7 -1.11 7.52 15.69
CA PHE A 7 -2.25 7.25 14.82
C PHE A 7 -3.34 8.33 14.85
N ALA A 8 -3.68 8.85 16.05
CA ALA A 8 -4.68 9.89 16.22
C ALA A 8 -4.39 11.14 15.37
N VAL A 9 -3.12 11.55 15.32
CA VAL A 9 -2.67 12.71 14.53
C VAL A 9 -2.71 12.40 13.04
N LEU A 10 -2.27 11.20 12.64
CA LEU A 10 -2.33 10.77 11.24
C LEU A 10 -3.78 10.73 10.73
N LEU A 11 -4.69 10.17 11.52
CA LEU A 11 -6.12 10.11 11.20
C LEU A 11 -6.74 11.50 11.16
N ALA A 12 -6.45 12.36 12.15
CA ALA A 12 -6.95 13.73 12.19
C ALA A 12 -6.52 14.54 10.96
N ARG A 13 -5.25 14.42 10.52
CA ARG A 13 -4.75 15.06 9.30
C ARG A 13 -5.48 14.57 8.04
N LEU A 14 -5.74 13.27 7.95
CA LEU A 14 -6.50 12.72 6.82
C LEU A 14 -7.94 13.23 6.79
N LEU A 15 -8.59 13.27 7.96
CA LEU A 15 -9.96 13.77 8.09
C LEU A 15 -10.06 15.25 7.73
N ASP A 16 -9.16 16.07 8.25
CA ASP A 16 -9.08 17.50 7.96
C ASP A 16 -8.85 17.75 6.46
N HIS A 17 -7.87 17.05 5.87
CA HIS A 17 -7.59 17.13 4.44
C HIS A 17 -8.80 16.82 3.56
N ARG A 18 -9.61 15.83 3.98
CA ARG A 18 -10.81 15.40 3.24
C ARG A 18 -12.07 16.17 3.62
N GLY A 19 -12.00 17.09 4.58
CA GLY A 19 -13.18 17.75 5.14
C GLY A 19 -14.20 16.78 5.74
N LEU A 20 -13.75 15.63 6.25
CA LEU A 20 -14.61 14.56 6.76
C LEU A 20 -14.75 14.68 8.29
N ALA A 21 -15.96 14.96 8.77
CA ALA A 21 -16.22 15.04 10.20
C ALA A 21 -16.09 13.66 10.88
N PRO A 22 -15.62 13.58 12.15
CA PRO A 22 -15.53 12.33 12.89
C PRO A 22 -16.84 11.55 12.99
N ALA A 23 -17.98 12.25 13.17
CA ALA A 23 -19.30 11.64 13.21
C ALA A 23 -19.70 11.00 11.87
N ASP A 24 -19.31 11.61 10.75
CA ASP A 24 -19.54 11.04 9.42
C ASP A 24 -18.66 9.81 9.17
N LEU A 25 -17.40 9.83 9.65
CA LEU A 25 -16.54 8.65 9.63
C LEU A 25 -17.16 7.50 10.44
N ALA A 26 -17.61 7.76 11.68
CA ALA A 26 -18.24 6.77 12.52
C ALA A 26 -19.47 6.14 11.85
N ARG A 27 -20.33 6.97 11.23
CA ARG A 27 -21.50 6.50 10.48
C ARG A 27 -21.11 5.62 9.29
N ARG A 28 -20.13 6.04 8.48
CA ARG A 28 -19.66 5.26 7.31
C ARG A 28 -19.00 3.94 7.70
N ALA A 29 -18.35 3.91 8.87
CA ALA A 29 -17.70 2.72 9.40
C ALA A 29 -18.65 1.83 10.21
N GLU A 30 -19.93 2.21 10.36
CA GLU A 30 -20.87 1.53 11.25
C GLU A 30 -20.28 1.32 12.66
N ALA A 31 -19.55 2.33 13.15
CA ALA A 31 -18.88 2.33 14.44
C ALA A 31 -19.57 3.31 15.41
N ALA A 32 -19.39 3.09 16.71
CA ALA A 32 -19.91 4.02 17.69
C ALA A 32 -19.12 5.33 17.63
N GLU A 33 -19.81 6.47 17.57
CA GLU A 33 -19.15 7.79 17.55
C GLU A 33 -18.19 8.01 18.74
N PRO A 34 -18.53 7.62 19.99
CA PRO A 34 -17.58 7.69 21.11
C PRO A 34 -16.32 6.86 20.90
N GLU A 35 -16.40 5.74 20.18
CA GLU A 35 -15.25 4.88 19.88
C GLU A 35 -14.27 5.59 18.92
N VAL A 36 -14.80 6.22 17.86
CA VAL A 36 -13.99 7.02 16.92
C VAL A 36 -13.43 8.28 17.60
N ALA A 37 -14.22 8.95 18.42
CA ALA A 37 -13.77 10.12 19.18
C ALA A 37 -12.64 9.76 20.16
N ALA A 38 -12.74 8.61 20.85
CA ALA A 38 -11.68 8.15 21.74
C ALA A 38 -10.36 7.91 20.99
N VAL A 39 -10.41 7.32 19.79
CA VAL A 39 -9.23 7.12 18.94
C VAL A 39 -8.61 8.46 18.53
N LEU A 40 -9.43 9.44 18.11
CA LEU A 40 -8.94 10.79 17.79
C LEU A 40 -8.38 11.52 19.02
N ALA A 41 -8.83 11.17 20.23
CA ALA A 41 -8.26 11.63 21.49
C ALA A 41 -6.99 10.87 21.93
N GLY A 42 -6.51 9.90 21.13
CA GLY A 42 -5.27 9.16 21.38
C GLY A 42 -5.45 7.73 21.90
N ALA A 43 -6.67 7.23 22.05
CA ALA A 43 -6.88 5.82 22.43
C ALA A 43 -6.37 4.87 21.33
N ALA A 44 -5.77 3.76 21.74
CA ALA A 44 -5.34 2.72 20.81
C ALA A 44 -6.55 2.06 20.14
N PRO A 45 -6.63 2.02 18.80
CA PRO A 45 -7.76 1.40 18.11
C PRO A 45 -7.70 -0.13 18.23
N GLY A 46 -8.85 -0.78 18.36
CA GLY A 46 -8.93 -2.24 18.29
C GLY A 46 -8.88 -2.75 16.83
N PRO A 47 -8.42 -4.00 16.58
CA PRO A 47 -8.37 -4.58 15.23
C PRO A 47 -9.71 -4.57 14.48
N ALA A 48 -10.82 -4.82 15.18
CA ALA A 48 -12.17 -4.80 14.60
C ALA A 48 -12.57 -3.40 14.11
N LEU A 49 -12.23 -2.37 14.88
CA LEU A 49 -12.48 -0.97 14.49
C LEU A 49 -11.66 -0.60 13.25
N LEU A 50 -10.37 -0.96 13.20
CA LEU A 50 -9.54 -0.68 12.02
C LEU A 50 -10.10 -1.32 10.75
N ARG A 51 -10.59 -2.56 10.83
CA ARG A 51 -11.23 -3.23 9.68
C ARG A 51 -12.48 -2.50 9.18
N ARG A 52 -13.25 -1.90 10.08
CA ARG A 52 -14.43 -1.09 9.73
C ARG A 52 -14.06 0.29 9.20
N LEU A 53 -13.05 0.93 9.78
CA LEU A 53 -12.57 2.25 9.37
C LEU A 53 -11.92 2.23 7.99
N ALA A 54 -11.17 1.19 7.66
CA ALA A 54 -10.44 1.11 6.38
C ALA A 54 -11.32 1.34 5.14
N PRO A 55 -12.42 0.59 4.91
CA PRO A 55 -13.30 0.85 3.77
C PRO A 55 -14.01 2.20 3.87
N ALA A 56 -14.39 2.67 5.07
CA ALA A 56 -15.00 3.99 5.26
C ALA A 56 -14.07 5.16 4.87
N LEU A 57 -12.75 4.93 4.96
CA LEU A 57 -11.69 5.82 4.53
C LEU A 57 -11.21 5.54 3.09
N GLY A 58 -11.75 4.54 2.40
CA GLY A 58 -11.24 4.12 1.09
C GLY A 58 -9.78 3.66 1.13
N LEU A 59 -9.31 3.17 2.29
CA LEU A 59 -7.96 2.65 2.48
C LEU A 59 -7.97 1.13 2.52
N ASP A 60 -6.80 0.53 2.27
CA ASP A 60 -6.62 -0.89 2.58
C ASP A 60 -6.49 -1.10 4.10
N ALA A 61 -7.04 -2.22 4.58
CA ALA A 61 -6.97 -2.54 6.00
C ALA A 61 -5.52 -2.73 6.46
N ALA A 62 -4.66 -3.42 5.69
CA ALA A 62 -3.26 -3.63 6.08
C ALA A 62 -2.53 -2.29 6.25
N ASP A 63 -2.78 -1.34 5.34
CA ASP A 63 -2.23 0.02 5.40
C ASP A 63 -2.72 0.82 6.62
N LEU A 64 -3.96 0.62 7.05
CA LEU A 64 -4.47 1.28 8.26
C LEU A 64 -3.87 0.67 9.56
N PHE A 65 -3.60 -0.63 9.59
CA PHE A 65 -2.84 -1.26 10.68
C PHE A 65 -1.41 -0.72 10.74
N GLU A 66 -0.80 -0.46 9.59
CA GLU A 66 0.51 0.21 9.49
C GLU A 66 0.48 1.62 10.08
N PHE A 67 -0.52 2.44 9.74
CA PHE A 67 -0.71 3.78 10.34
C PHE A 67 -0.92 3.71 11.86
N ALA A 68 -1.62 2.68 12.33
CA ALA A 68 -1.88 2.46 13.75
C ALA A 68 -0.68 1.89 14.52
N ALA A 69 0.42 1.57 13.82
CA ALA A 69 1.57 0.85 14.37
C ALA A 69 1.18 -0.45 15.11
N LEU A 70 0.14 -1.13 14.63
CA LEU A 70 -0.33 -2.40 15.18
C LEU A 70 0.21 -3.58 14.37
N PRO A 71 0.39 -4.76 15.01
CA PRO A 71 0.71 -5.99 14.28
C PRO A 71 -0.36 -6.32 13.23
N LEU A 72 0.07 -6.72 12.03
CA LEU A 72 -0.86 -7.16 11.01
C LEU A 72 -1.48 -8.51 11.37
N PRO A 73 -2.82 -8.64 11.32
CA PRO A 73 -3.49 -9.93 11.35
C PRO A 73 -2.99 -10.85 10.23
N GLU A 74 -2.94 -12.16 10.49
CA GLU A 74 -2.40 -13.17 9.55
C GLU A 74 -3.10 -13.14 8.18
N ASP A 75 -4.41 -12.90 8.14
CA ASP A 75 -5.21 -12.80 6.92
C ASP A 75 -4.94 -11.52 6.09
N LEU A 76 -4.32 -10.51 6.71
CA LEU A 76 -3.89 -9.27 6.04
C LEU A 76 -2.39 -9.27 5.73
N ALA A 77 -1.63 -10.19 6.33
CA ALA A 77 -0.19 -10.25 6.17
C ALA A 77 0.20 -10.65 4.74
N PRO A 78 1.30 -10.08 4.20
CA PRO A 78 1.85 -10.54 2.94
C PRO A 78 2.32 -12.01 3.04
N ALA A 79 2.10 -12.78 2.00
CA ALA A 79 2.51 -14.19 1.93
C ALA A 79 4.05 -14.35 1.99
N GLY A 80 4.81 -13.36 1.52
CA GLY A 80 6.27 -13.37 1.50
C GLY A 80 6.87 -14.32 0.44
N GLY A 81 8.18 -14.57 0.56
CA GLY A 81 8.93 -15.43 -0.36
C GLY A 81 9.49 -14.72 -1.60
N MET A 82 9.95 -15.52 -2.58
CA MET A 82 10.58 -15.07 -3.83
C MET A 82 9.53 -14.61 -4.85
N ALA A 83 8.85 -13.51 -4.55
CA ALA A 83 7.72 -13.01 -5.33
C ALA A 83 8.12 -11.91 -6.34
N THR A 84 9.32 -11.34 -6.24
CA THR A 84 9.66 -10.10 -6.95
C THR A 84 9.53 -10.23 -8.47
N THR A 85 10.06 -11.31 -9.04
CA THR A 85 10.04 -11.54 -10.48
C THR A 85 8.62 -11.68 -11.00
N SER A 86 7.78 -12.50 -10.35
CA SER A 86 6.40 -12.72 -10.79
C SER A 86 5.53 -11.50 -10.62
N ILE A 87 5.68 -10.75 -9.51
CA ILE A 87 4.96 -9.49 -9.33
C ILE A 87 5.35 -8.47 -10.40
N THR A 88 6.65 -8.36 -10.72
CA THR A 88 7.11 -7.47 -11.79
C THR A 88 6.57 -7.91 -13.16
N GLY A 89 6.51 -9.21 -13.42
CA GLY A 89 5.92 -9.80 -14.63
C GLY A 89 4.45 -9.45 -14.78
N LEU A 90 3.66 -9.69 -13.72
CA LEU A 90 2.23 -9.36 -13.66
C LEU A 90 1.97 -7.87 -13.88
N VAL A 91 2.72 -6.98 -13.24
CA VAL A 91 2.56 -5.53 -13.44
C VAL A 91 2.76 -5.16 -14.91
N ARG A 92 3.78 -5.73 -15.59
CA ARG A 92 3.99 -5.50 -17.03
C ARG A 92 2.84 -6.02 -17.88
N LEU A 93 2.34 -7.22 -17.57
CA LEU A 93 1.22 -7.81 -18.30
C LEU A 93 -0.04 -6.95 -18.15
N VAL A 94 -0.41 -6.56 -16.93
CA VAL A 94 -1.57 -5.69 -16.68
C VAL A 94 -1.48 -4.39 -17.45
N LEU A 95 -0.32 -3.73 -17.45
CA LEU A 95 -0.14 -2.47 -18.18
C LEU A 95 -0.33 -2.61 -19.70
N ALA A 96 -0.16 -3.81 -20.25
CA ALA A 96 -0.36 -4.10 -21.67
C ALA A 96 -1.76 -4.63 -22.01
N LEU A 97 -2.56 -5.02 -21.01
CA LEU A 97 -3.89 -5.58 -21.22
C LEU A 97 -4.95 -4.49 -21.44
N PRO A 98 -5.97 -4.74 -22.27
CA PRO A 98 -7.11 -3.85 -22.43
C PRO A 98 -7.98 -3.83 -21.15
N PRO A 99 -8.83 -2.81 -20.94
CA PRO A 99 -9.59 -2.64 -19.70
C PRO A 99 -10.41 -3.86 -19.27
N ALA A 100 -11.09 -4.53 -20.22
CA ALA A 100 -11.88 -5.73 -19.94
C ALA A 100 -11.02 -6.88 -19.42
N SER A 101 -9.87 -7.14 -20.06
CA SER A 101 -8.92 -8.16 -19.61
C SER A 101 -8.29 -7.82 -18.26
N ARG A 102 -8.03 -6.54 -17.96
CA ARG A 102 -7.53 -6.15 -16.62
C ARG A 102 -8.57 -6.44 -15.53
N ALA A 103 -9.85 -6.17 -15.79
CA ALA A 103 -10.93 -6.50 -14.86
C ALA A 103 -11.07 -8.01 -14.68
N GLU A 104 -11.00 -8.78 -15.76
CA GLU A 104 -11.06 -10.25 -15.72
C GLU A 104 -9.87 -10.85 -14.93
N LEU A 105 -8.66 -10.36 -15.17
CA LEU A 105 -7.47 -10.79 -14.42
C LEU A 105 -7.63 -10.51 -12.91
N ARG A 106 -8.13 -9.33 -12.54
CA ARG A 106 -8.36 -8.98 -11.14
C ARG A 106 -9.40 -9.88 -10.49
N ALA A 107 -10.49 -10.20 -11.20
CA ALA A 107 -11.49 -11.14 -10.72
C ALA A 107 -10.88 -12.55 -10.54
N GLY A 108 -10.13 -13.05 -11.53
CA GLY A 108 -9.45 -14.33 -11.43
C GLY A 108 -8.45 -14.38 -10.27
N VAL A 109 -7.65 -13.32 -10.09
CA VAL A 109 -6.72 -13.18 -8.96
C VAL A 109 -7.45 -13.14 -7.62
N ALA A 110 -8.66 -12.58 -7.53
CA ALA A 110 -9.46 -12.58 -6.30
C ALA A 110 -10.00 -13.97 -5.91
N GLU A 111 -10.20 -14.86 -6.88
CA GLU A 111 -10.67 -16.24 -6.64
C GLU A 111 -9.54 -17.22 -6.27
N LEU A 112 -8.27 -16.88 -6.54
CA LEU A 112 -7.15 -17.74 -6.15
C LEU A 112 -7.10 -17.94 -4.63
N PRO A 113 -6.72 -19.12 -4.11
CA PRO A 113 -6.61 -19.33 -2.68
C PRO A 113 -5.46 -18.51 -2.09
N SER A 114 -5.67 -17.93 -0.90
CA SER A 114 -4.58 -17.26 -0.17
C SER A 114 -3.53 -18.28 0.24
N ALA A 115 -2.26 -17.93 0.05
CA ALA A 115 -1.15 -18.74 0.50
C ALA A 115 -0.95 -18.58 2.01
N ARG A 116 -0.44 -19.62 2.66
CA ARG A 116 0.11 -19.49 4.01
C ARG A 116 1.32 -18.57 3.98
N HIS A 117 1.51 -17.79 5.03
CA HIS A 117 2.70 -16.95 5.19
C HIS A 117 3.97 -17.82 5.15
N ARG A 118 4.87 -17.55 4.20
CA ARG A 118 6.12 -18.30 3.95
C ARG A 118 7.37 -17.55 4.42
N GLY A 119 7.24 -16.70 5.43
CA GLY A 119 8.34 -16.00 6.06
C GLY A 119 8.70 -14.69 5.34
N ARG A 120 10.00 -14.41 5.22
CA ARG A 120 10.48 -13.07 4.83
C ARG A 120 10.15 -12.71 3.38
N ILE A 121 9.89 -11.43 3.16
CA ILE A 121 9.78 -10.83 1.83
C ILE A 121 11.18 -10.75 1.22
N GLU A 122 11.32 -11.21 -0.02
CA GLU A 122 12.57 -11.17 -0.78
C GLU A 122 13.12 -9.74 -0.90
N GLY A 123 14.42 -9.57 -0.66
CA GLY A 123 15.10 -8.28 -0.83
C GLY A 123 14.86 -7.27 0.29
N LEU A 124 14.29 -7.70 1.43
CA LEU A 124 14.28 -6.92 2.68
C LEU A 124 15.35 -7.45 3.66
N PRO A 125 15.89 -6.58 4.53
CA PRO A 125 16.73 -7.00 5.65
C PRO A 125 15.96 -7.90 6.63
N ALA A 126 16.68 -8.64 7.48
CA ALA A 126 16.08 -9.55 8.45
C ALA A 126 15.13 -8.84 9.43
N ALA A 127 15.43 -7.60 9.77
CA ALA A 127 14.56 -6.68 10.48
C ALA A 127 14.59 -5.35 9.74
N LEU A 128 13.42 -4.76 9.52
CA LEU A 128 13.34 -3.36 9.11
C LEU A 128 13.82 -2.48 10.27
N PRO A 129 14.35 -1.27 10.00
CA PRO A 129 14.72 -0.34 11.07
C PRO A 129 13.54 -0.10 12.01
N ASP A 130 13.76 -0.25 13.31
CA ASP A 130 12.77 0.07 14.35
C ASP A 130 12.74 1.59 14.57
N ARG A 131 12.28 2.32 13.54
CA ARG A 131 12.25 3.79 13.53
C ARG A 131 10.87 4.26 13.08
N HIS A 132 10.21 5.04 13.94
CA HIS A 132 8.98 5.74 13.61
C HIS A 132 9.26 6.96 12.73
N THR A 133 9.62 6.72 11.47
CA THR A 133 9.79 7.77 10.46
C THR A 133 8.80 7.61 9.31
N PRO A 134 8.42 8.69 8.62
CA PRO A 134 7.59 8.63 7.40
C PRO A 134 8.12 7.64 6.35
N GLY A 135 9.43 7.63 6.12
CA GLY A 135 10.06 6.72 5.16
C GLY A 135 9.94 5.24 5.58
N ASN A 136 10.09 4.96 6.87
CA ASN A 136 9.92 3.59 7.39
C ASN A 136 8.49 3.09 7.22
N LEU A 137 7.49 3.90 7.59
CA LEU A 137 6.07 3.57 7.41
C LEU A 137 5.77 3.21 5.95
N LEU A 138 6.19 4.06 5.01
CA LEU A 138 5.96 3.80 3.58
C LEU A 138 6.60 2.50 3.12
N MET A 139 7.81 2.19 3.59
CA MET A 139 8.49 0.94 3.20
C MET A 139 7.83 -0.30 3.82
N ARG A 140 7.21 -0.19 5.00
CA ARG A 140 6.39 -1.28 5.56
C ARG A 140 5.10 -1.49 4.75
N MET A 141 4.44 -0.42 4.32
CA MET A 141 3.26 -0.52 3.44
C MET A 141 3.61 -1.12 2.07
N VAL A 142 4.76 -0.75 1.50
CA VAL A 142 5.27 -1.37 0.25
C VAL A 142 5.60 -2.84 0.47
N ALA A 143 6.18 -3.20 1.62
CA ALA A 143 6.41 -4.59 2.00
C ALA A 143 5.09 -5.39 2.07
N ASN A 144 3.98 -4.76 2.50
CA ASN A 144 2.64 -5.37 2.47
C ASN A 144 2.11 -5.63 1.05
N ARG A 145 2.85 -5.26 -0.01
CA ARG A 145 2.60 -5.65 -1.41
C ARG A 145 3.53 -6.77 -1.88
N ASN A 146 4.16 -7.51 -0.98
CA ASN A 146 5.23 -8.49 -1.25
C ASN A 146 6.47 -7.89 -1.95
N LEU A 147 6.72 -6.58 -1.78
CA LEU A 147 7.83 -5.88 -2.42
C LEU A 147 8.97 -5.60 -1.44
N GLY A 148 10.13 -6.19 -1.68
CA GLY A 148 11.39 -5.68 -1.12
C GLY A 148 11.94 -4.49 -1.89
N TRP A 149 13.10 -3.97 -1.51
CA TRP A 149 13.64 -2.75 -2.13
C TRP A 149 13.87 -2.86 -3.64
N ASN A 150 14.29 -4.05 -4.11
CA ASN A 150 14.44 -4.34 -5.54
C ASN A 150 13.09 -4.38 -6.26
N GLY A 151 12.07 -4.97 -5.63
CA GLY A 151 10.71 -5.00 -6.17
C GLY A 151 10.11 -3.60 -6.24
N ALA A 152 10.25 -2.82 -5.17
CA ALA A 152 9.83 -1.42 -5.11
C ALA A 152 10.45 -0.60 -6.24
N ALA A 153 11.77 -0.70 -6.45
CA ALA A 153 12.47 0.00 -7.52
C ALA A 153 11.90 -0.34 -8.92
N LYS A 154 11.68 -1.62 -9.19
CA LYS A 154 11.13 -2.08 -10.48
C LYS A 154 9.68 -1.65 -10.67
N VAL A 155 8.84 -1.79 -9.65
CA VAL A 155 7.42 -1.44 -9.73
C VAL A 155 7.24 0.08 -9.85
N VAL A 156 7.99 0.89 -9.10
CA VAL A 156 7.99 2.35 -9.27
C VAL A 156 8.37 2.71 -10.71
N GLN A 157 9.44 2.12 -11.25
CA GLN A 157 9.85 2.36 -12.64
C GLN A 157 8.74 2.01 -13.65
N LEU A 158 8.03 0.89 -13.44
CA LEU A 158 6.96 0.46 -14.34
C LEU A 158 5.72 1.35 -14.26
N LEU A 159 5.31 1.77 -13.06
CA LEU A 159 4.08 2.54 -12.86
C LEU A 159 4.25 4.04 -13.10
N THR A 160 5.47 4.57 -12.91
CA THR A 160 5.71 6.03 -12.92
C THR A 160 6.73 6.48 -13.97
N GLY A 161 7.46 5.53 -14.58
CA GLY A 161 8.57 5.83 -15.47
C GLY A 161 9.85 6.34 -14.78
N ARG A 162 9.82 6.57 -13.45
CA ARG A 162 10.96 7.10 -12.70
C ARG A 162 11.83 6.00 -12.12
N SER A 163 13.14 6.10 -12.35
CA SER A 163 14.12 5.13 -11.85
C SER A 163 14.78 5.61 -10.57
N ARG A 164 14.94 4.69 -9.61
CA ARG A 164 15.75 4.90 -8.41
C ARG A 164 16.46 3.60 -8.05
N MET A 165 17.67 3.73 -7.49
CA MET A 165 18.40 2.56 -6.99
C MET A 165 17.67 1.92 -5.82
N ALA A 166 17.67 0.59 -5.75
CA ALA A 166 17.04 -0.15 -4.65
C ALA A 166 17.55 0.29 -3.27
N THR A 167 18.84 0.56 -3.15
CA THR A 167 19.48 1.04 -1.91
C THR A 167 18.93 2.37 -1.41
N ALA A 168 18.38 3.21 -2.29
CA ALA A 168 17.74 4.46 -1.89
C ALA A 168 16.55 4.18 -0.96
N TYR A 169 15.72 3.17 -1.26
CA TYR A 169 14.57 2.79 -0.44
C TYR A 169 14.99 2.34 0.97
N GLY A 170 16.12 1.63 1.09
CA GLY A 170 16.69 1.28 2.39
C GLY A 170 17.12 2.50 3.21
N ARG A 171 17.79 3.47 2.57
CA ARG A 171 18.18 4.73 3.22
C ARG A 171 16.98 5.60 3.61
N ILE A 172 15.92 5.59 2.80
CA ILE A 172 14.64 6.24 3.12
C ILE A 172 13.99 5.57 4.34
N ALA A 173 13.97 4.24 4.37
CA ALA A 173 13.43 3.47 5.50
C ALA A 173 14.16 3.75 6.83
N SER A 174 15.48 3.99 6.77
CA SER A 174 16.29 4.29 7.96
C SER A 174 16.31 5.80 8.32
N GLY A 175 15.77 6.67 7.46
CA GLY A 175 15.83 8.11 7.62
C GLY A 175 17.18 8.74 7.26
N GLU A 176 18.06 8.00 6.58
CA GLU A 176 19.36 8.46 6.05
C GLU A 176 19.24 9.19 4.70
N ALA A 177 18.06 9.13 4.07
CA ALA A 177 17.72 9.85 2.87
C ALA A 177 16.36 10.53 3.04
N GLU A 178 16.23 11.72 2.42
CA GLU A 178 15.01 12.51 2.47
C GLU A 178 13.89 11.87 1.67
N LEU A 179 12.67 11.94 2.22
CA LEU A 179 11.44 11.56 1.53
C LEU A 179 10.92 12.78 0.76
N THR A 180 11.28 12.87 -0.52
CA THR A 180 10.89 14.03 -1.36
C THR A 180 9.42 13.96 -1.78
N PRO A 181 8.79 15.11 -2.10
CA PRO A 181 7.39 15.16 -2.57
C PRO A 181 7.12 14.27 -3.80
N GLU A 182 8.07 14.19 -4.74
CA GLU A 182 7.95 13.34 -5.94
C GLU A 182 7.94 11.86 -5.57
N LEU A 183 8.76 11.48 -4.60
CA LEU A 183 8.81 10.11 -4.11
C LEU A 183 7.54 9.74 -3.35
N VAL A 184 6.95 10.67 -2.59
CA VAL A 184 5.62 10.44 -1.98
C VAL A 184 4.58 10.17 -3.07
N ALA A 185 4.58 10.93 -4.17
CA ALA A 185 3.67 10.69 -5.28
C ALA A 185 3.93 9.34 -5.99
N ASP A 186 5.21 8.97 -6.18
CA ASP A 186 5.58 7.66 -6.74
C ASP A 186 5.07 6.50 -5.87
N LEU A 187 5.29 6.60 -4.55
CA LEU A 187 4.88 5.56 -3.61
C LEU A 187 3.36 5.52 -3.42
N ALA A 188 2.67 6.66 -3.45
CA ALA A 188 1.21 6.72 -3.46
C ALA A 188 0.64 5.94 -4.65
N THR A 189 1.26 6.07 -5.82
CA THR A 189 0.89 5.30 -7.03
C THR A 189 1.04 3.79 -6.79
N VAL A 190 2.17 3.34 -6.24
CA VAL A 190 2.39 1.91 -5.93
C VAL A 190 1.40 1.37 -4.90
N LEU A 191 1.05 2.19 -3.91
CA LEU A 191 0.17 1.80 -2.80
C LEU A 191 -1.32 1.85 -3.19
N ALA A 192 -1.65 2.36 -4.38
CA ALA A 192 -3.02 2.67 -4.83
C ALA A 192 -3.73 3.66 -3.88
N LEU A 193 -3.00 4.68 -3.42
CA LEU A 193 -3.51 5.75 -2.55
C LEU A 193 -3.48 7.09 -3.28
N PRO A 194 -4.44 8.00 -3.03
CA PRO A 194 -4.33 9.38 -3.49
C PRO A 194 -3.08 10.03 -2.91
N ALA A 195 -2.24 10.62 -3.76
CA ALA A 195 -0.99 11.24 -3.31
C ALA A 195 -1.22 12.37 -2.30
N ALA A 196 -2.33 13.12 -2.46
CA ALA A 196 -2.73 14.17 -1.53
C ALA A 196 -3.07 13.63 -0.13
N ASP A 197 -3.79 12.50 -0.05
CA ASP A 197 -4.08 11.83 1.22
C ASP A 197 -2.79 11.38 1.91
N LEU A 198 -1.89 10.75 1.15
CA LEU A 198 -0.62 10.27 1.70
C LEU A 198 0.26 11.42 2.18
N ALA A 199 0.35 12.50 1.40
CA ALA A 199 1.09 13.71 1.78
C ALA A 199 0.49 14.36 3.04
N ALA A 200 -0.84 14.47 3.11
CA ALA A 200 -1.54 15.02 4.27
C ALA A 200 -1.27 14.22 5.54
N VAL A 201 -1.39 12.88 5.47
CA VAL A 201 -1.10 11.97 6.59
C VAL A 201 0.34 12.18 7.10
N LEU A 202 1.31 12.22 6.18
CA LEU A 202 2.73 12.38 6.53
C LEU A 202 3.09 13.82 6.93
N GLY A 203 2.20 14.79 6.71
CA GLY A 203 2.48 16.21 6.95
C GLY A 203 3.54 16.78 5.99
N LEU A 204 3.56 16.28 4.76
CA LEU A 204 4.51 16.69 3.72
C LEU A 204 3.81 17.52 2.64
N PRO A 205 4.52 18.46 1.99
CA PRO A 205 3.97 19.17 0.85
C PRO A 205 3.79 18.20 -0.33
N LEU A 206 2.69 18.36 -1.06
CA LEU A 206 2.45 17.66 -2.32
C LEU A 206 3.02 18.49 -3.48
N PRO A 207 3.58 17.87 -4.55
CA PRO A 207 3.84 18.58 -5.79
C PRO A 207 2.54 19.20 -6.32
N ALA A 208 2.58 20.46 -6.76
CA ALA A 208 1.39 21.20 -7.22
C ALA A 208 0.67 20.58 -8.44
N ALA A 209 1.28 19.60 -9.12
CA ALA A 209 0.77 19.00 -10.35
C ALA A 209 1.22 17.54 -10.52
N ALA A 210 1.07 16.69 -9.48
CA ALA A 210 1.19 15.25 -9.72
C ALA A 210 0.01 14.81 -10.61
N PRO A 211 0.25 14.37 -11.86
CA PRO A 211 -0.83 13.93 -12.73
C PRO A 211 -1.51 12.71 -12.10
N ALA A 212 -2.84 12.63 -12.24
CA ALA A 212 -3.55 11.42 -11.86
C ALA A 212 -3.00 10.24 -12.67
N PRO A 213 -2.75 9.08 -12.04
CA PRO A 213 -2.31 7.91 -12.78
C PRO A 213 -3.37 7.50 -13.81
N GLY A 214 -2.92 7.05 -14.98
CA GLY A 214 -3.83 6.48 -15.97
C GLY A 214 -4.54 5.22 -15.44
N GLU A 215 -5.64 4.84 -16.07
CA GLU A 215 -6.46 3.69 -15.64
C GLU A 215 -5.65 2.40 -15.51
N ALA A 216 -4.80 2.08 -16.49
CA ALA A 216 -3.96 0.88 -16.44
C ALA A 216 -2.98 0.87 -15.25
N VAL A 217 -2.44 2.03 -14.89
CA VAL A 217 -1.55 2.18 -13.72
C VAL A 217 -2.35 1.99 -12.42
N THR A 218 -3.55 2.54 -12.36
CA THR A 218 -4.46 2.37 -11.23
C THR A 218 -4.86 0.90 -11.06
N ASP A 219 -5.21 0.21 -12.14
CA ASP A 219 -5.54 -1.22 -12.12
C ASP A 219 -4.34 -2.08 -11.68
N ALA A 220 -3.13 -1.76 -12.15
CA ALA A 220 -1.93 -2.46 -11.74
C ALA A 220 -1.61 -2.26 -10.25
N ALA A 221 -1.78 -1.03 -9.74
CA ALA A 221 -1.59 -0.72 -8.32
C ALA A 221 -2.62 -1.42 -7.43
N LEU A 222 -3.88 -1.48 -7.88
CA LEU A 222 -4.92 -2.22 -7.19
C LEU A 222 -4.67 -3.74 -7.25
N LEU A 223 -4.17 -4.26 -8.37
CA LEU A 223 -3.77 -5.66 -8.45
C LEU A 223 -2.65 -5.98 -7.45
N LEU A 224 -1.63 -5.12 -7.29
CA LEU A 224 -0.55 -5.32 -6.31
C LEU A 224 -1.06 -5.53 -4.89
N ARG A 225 -2.16 -4.86 -4.52
CA ARG A 225 -2.83 -5.07 -3.22
C ARG A 225 -3.35 -6.49 -3.10
N ASP A 226 -4.00 -7.01 -4.14
CA ASP A 226 -4.59 -8.34 -4.16
C ASP A 226 -3.52 -9.44 -4.20
N LEU A 227 -2.40 -9.20 -4.90
CA LEU A 227 -1.27 -10.13 -5.00
C LEU A 227 -0.56 -10.37 -3.66
N ARG A 228 -0.75 -9.52 -2.64
CA ARG A 228 -0.07 -9.70 -1.34
C ARG A 228 -0.34 -11.06 -0.72
N ARG A 229 -1.54 -11.59 -0.92
CA ARG A 229 -2.01 -12.84 -0.29
C ARG A 229 -1.53 -14.08 -1.05
N LEU A 230 -0.94 -13.90 -2.22
CA LEU A 230 -0.53 -14.98 -3.11
C LEU A 230 0.92 -15.38 -2.84
N GLY A 231 1.15 -16.69 -2.78
CA GLY A 231 2.50 -17.27 -2.75
C GLY A 231 3.04 -17.45 -4.17
N VAL A 232 4.28 -17.94 -4.28
CA VAL A 232 4.97 -18.10 -5.57
C VAL A 232 4.17 -18.94 -6.58
N GLU A 233 3.53 -20.02 -6.14
CA GLU A 233 2.73 -20.87 -7.05
C GLU A 233 1.48 -20.14 -7.55
N GLN A 234 0.72 -19.48 -6.66
CA GLN A 234 -0.45 -18.70 -7.08
C GLN A 234 -0.06 -17.49 -7.94
N LEU A 235 1.12 -16.90 -7.72
CA LEU A 235 1.63 -15.83 -8.59
C LEU A 235 1.93 -16.33 -10.00
N ARG A 236 2.41 -17.58 -10.17
CA ARG A 236 2.56 -18.20 -11.49
C ARG A 236 1.22 -18.47 -12.14
N GLU A 237 0.25 -18.99 -11.39
CA GLU A 237 -1.12 -19.19 -11.88
C GLU A 237 -1.72 -17.86 -12.36
N ALA A 238 -1.53 -16.77 -11.61
CA ALA A 238 -1.93 -15.43 -12.03
C ALA A 238 -1.22 -14.97 -13.32
N GLU A 239 0.06 -15.29 -13.50
CA GLU A 239 0.80 -14.97 -14.74
C GLU A 239 0.25 -15.74 -15.93
N ASP A 240 -0.09 -17.02 -15.74
CA ASP A 240 -0.68 -17.86 -16.79
C ASP A 240 -2.07 -17.35 -17.17
N LEU A 241 -2.89 -16.97 -16.19
CA LEU A 241 -4.17 -16.28 -16.42
C LEU A 241 -3.97 -15.01 -17.25
N ALA A 242 -3.03 -14.15 -16.85
CA ALA A 242 -2.76 -12.90 -17.54
C ALA A 242 -2.31 -13.10 -19.00
N ARG A 243 -1.55 -14.15 -19.29
CA ARG A 243 -1.08 -14.49 -20.65
C ARG A 243 -2.17 -15.11 -21.53
N ALA A 244 -3.16 -15.75 -20.94
CA ALA A 244 -4.27 -16.35 -21.66
C ALA A 244 -5.31 -15.32 -22.11
N LEU A 245 -5.32 -14.13 -21.50
CA LEU A 245 -6.25 -13.07 -21.82
C LEU A 245 -5.92 -12.39 -23.16
N PRO A 246 -6.95 -11.92 -23.90
CA PRO A 246 -6.73 -11.27 -25.18
C PRO A 246 -5.92 -9.98 -25.04
N PRO A 247 -4.88 -9.77 -25.88
CA PRO A 247 -4.08 -8.55 -25.87
C PRO A 247 -4.88 -7.36 -26.42
N ALA A 248 -4.35 -6.15 -26.16
CA ALA A 248 -4.91 -4.90 -26.66
C ALA A 248 -4.74 -4.74 -28.18
#